data_AF-A0A2V3HPH5-F1
#
_entry.id   AF-A0A2V3HPH5-F1
#
_cell.length_a   1.000
_cell.length_b   1.000
_cell.length_c   1.000
_cell.angle_alpha   90.00
_cell.angle_beta   90.00
_cell.angle_gamma   90.00
#
_symmetry.space_group_name_H-M   'P 1'
#
loop_
_entity.id
_entity.type
_entity.pdbx_description
1 polymer ?
#
loop_
_entity_poly.entity_id
_entity_poly.type
_entity_poly.pdbx_seq_one_letter_code
_entity_poly.pdbx_strand_id
1 'polypeptide(L)'
;MREAIEDVWDNLVDEIEERGFDHRLVIPGTLAIGVAAIVVVATLFSLGASLVFDESSSSSNVLDLSFNEAVFMPRAEECIDEGNGQDSPEFAIGYEPSLAMDSAGNLFITAHKDLRWGGTGTPLGPILGGPFDFWYACEEGEETTWDYWASWLWKSNDGGLTWGAGDNFEPTPGNHLMANYLAGGSECLGDEGDIAVDGEDVVYYLDTTLEDNWWHKFLDGGNTYEGGICDRMNTMAADDRPWVAAQGDGIIHYLGNSGASPPECSGDVGRYWYYHSENGGDSFSQCYAMPGGWSTIAAEADGTYVYVAQESSDGGSGNVIVRISDDYGRGTGPSPSDGTWQEPVSVGPRNGNCPEGYPVIETNEVGTVAVIWADCPDGGTGPWDMRIALSYDRGINWSEWEITPFERGMNMYPFVSISDNDVISVAFYGLDFDQNGSEDGYTAGKEWFLYAGALLAPQANDSWDFSIADPAPLHTVTSYEESNGDTHALHDFFETVISADGSRLGIAYQQNIGLHPFEDEEEQRYIKFVSVNISGIFDVESDFAIDGAVDSTFASDGFAVTDSERSLFCSSPAVQTWNSITLRSVPARRFC
;
A
#
# COMPACT_ATOMS: atom_id res chain seq x y z
N MET A 1 12.05 -2.05 64.72
CA MET A 1 10.75 -1.35 64.55
C MET A 1 9.85 -1.57 65.75
N ARG A 2 9.58 -2.81 66.16
CA ARG A 2 8.79 -3.11 67.37
C ARG A 2 9.38 -2.49 68.67
N GLU A 3 10.69 -2.62 68.88
CA GLU A 3 11.36 -2.01 70.05
C GLU A 3 11.28 -0.47 70.05
N ALA A 4 11.29 0.16 68.86
CA ALA A 4 11.15 1.62 68.75
C ALA A 4 9.71 2.10 68.99
N ILE A 5 8.72 1.24 68.80
CA ILE A 5 7.31 1.54 69.09
C ILE A 5 7.03 1.33 70.58
N GLU A 6 7.61 0.30 71.19
CA GLU A 6 7.51 0.03 72.64
C GLU A 6 8.17 1.16 73.45
N ASP A 7 9.34 1.66 73.02
CA ASP A 7 10.06 2.75 73.71
C ASP A 7 9.35 4.12 73.61
N VAL A 8 8.67 4.39 72.49
CA VAL A 8 7.84 5.61 72.34
C VAL A 8 6.55 5.51 73.15
N TRP A 9 5.97 4.30 73.25
CA TRP A 9 4.76 4.07 74.04
C TRP A 9 5.01 4.22 75.53
N ASP A 10 6.10 3.66 76.04
CA ASP A 10 6.45 3.73 77.47
C ASP A 10 6.75 5.17 77.88
N ASN A 11 7.48 5.93 77.05
CA ASN A 11 7.74 7.36 77.30
C ASN A 11 6.47 8.23 77.28
N LEU A 12 5.50 7.90 76.42
CA LEU A 12 4.22 8.64 76.34
C LEU A 12 3.33 8.34 77.54
N VAL A 13 3.31 7.10 78.02
CA VAL A 13 2.53 6.69 79.21
C VAL A 13 3.12 7.33 80.46
N ASP A 14 4.45 7.32 80.61
CA ASP A 14 5.14 7.93 81.75
C ASP A 14 4.89 9.44 81.82
N GLU A 15 4.92 10.16 80.69
CA GLU A 15 4.69 11.62 80.66
C GLU A 15 3.21 12.01 80.94
N ILE A 16 2.26 11.12 80.63
CA ILE A 16 0.82 11.31 80.93
C ILE A 16 0.52 11.02 82.40
N GLU A 17 1.17 10.01 83.01
CA GLU A 17 1.04 9.73 84.45
C GLU A 17 1.70 10.81 85.31
N GLU A 18 2.88 11.31 84.92
CA GLU A 18 3.62 12.33 85.68
C GLU A 18 2.90 13.69 85.72
N ARG A 19 2.02 13.97 84.73
CA ARG A 19 1.19 15.19 84.66
C ARG A 19 -0.23 15.04 85.20
N GLY A 20 -0.60 13.86 85.72
CA GLY A 20 -1.86 13.64 86.43
C GLY A 20 -3.13 13.70 85.56
N PHE A 21 -3.01 13.45 84.26
CA PHE A 21 -4.16 13.43 83.35
C PHE A 21 -4.78 12.02 83.25
N ASP A 22 -6.12 11.96 83.25
CA ASP A 22 -6.86 10.70 83.12
C ASP A 22 -6.72 10.16 81.68
N HIS A 23 -5.90 9.12 81.52
CA HIS A 23 -5.54 8.44 80.27
C HIS A 23 -6.76 8.00 79.45
N ARG A 24 -7.93 7.87 80.06
CA ARG A 24 -9.19 7.49 79.40
C ARG A 24 -9.77 8.55 78.47
N LEU A 25 -9.36 9.83 78.57
CA LEU A 25 -9.91 10.91 77.75
C LEU A 25 -8.91 11.50 76.73
N VAL A 26 -7.62 11.43 77.02
CA VAL A 26 -6.57 12.04 76.16
C VAL A 26 -6.24 11.14 74.96
N ILE A 27 -6.19 9.83 75.15
CA ILE A 27 -5.80 8.86 74.11
C ILE A 27 -6.80 8.79 72.93
N PRO A 28 -8.13 8.81 73.13
CA PRO A 28 -9.08 8.82 72.01
C PRO A 28 -9.05 10.13 71.21
N GLY A 29 -8.76 11.25 71.87
CA GLY A 29 -8.73 12.59 71.26
C GLY A 29 -7.55 12.79 70.31
N THR A 30 -6.36 12.34 70.70
CA THR A 30 -5.17 12.39 69.82
C THR A 30 -5.25 11.41 68.67
N LEU A 31 -5.85 10.23 68.86
CA LEU A 31 -6.10 9.27 67.77
C LEU A 31 -7.10 9.81 66.73
N ALA A 32 -8.17 10.47 67.17
CA ALA A 32 -9.15 11.07 66.25
C ALA A 32 -8.54 12.21 65.41
N ILE A 33 -7.67 13.03 66.00
CA ILE A 33 -6.97 14.10 65.28
C ILE A 33 -5.95 13.51 64.30
N GLY A 34 -5.23 12.45 64.70
CA GLY A 34 -4.30 11.74 63.82
C GLY A 34 -4.99 11.12 62.61
N VAL A 35 -6.11 10.43 62.82
CA VAL A 35 -6.91 9.83 61.72
C VAL A 35 -7.49 10.92 60.82
N ALA A 36 -8.00 12.03 61.37
CA ALA A 36 -8.49 13.14 60.55
C ALA A 36 -7.38 13.79 59.72
N ALA A 37 -6.18 13.95 60.28
CA ALA A 37 -5.03 14.47 59.54
C ALA A 37 -4.58 13.52 58.43
N ILE A 38 -4.56 12.20 58.68
CA ILE A 38 -4.24 11.19 57.66
C ILE A 38 -5.28 11.19 56.54
N VAL A 39 -6.58 11.29 56.87
CA VAL A 39 -7.65 11.38 55.85
C VAL A 39 -7.51 12.65 55.03
N VAL A 40 -7.22 13.80 55.65
CA VAL A 40 -7.03 15.07 54.93
C VAL A 40 -5.80 15.01 54.02
N VAL A 41 -4.68 14.45 54.49
CA VAL A 41 -3.46 14.25 53.69
C VAL A 41 -3.74 13.25 52.55
N ALA A 42 -4.47 12.17 52.80
CA ALA A 42 -4.85 11.21 51.76
C ALA A 42 -5.77 11.83 50.70
N THR A 43 -6.74 12.68 51.10
CA THR A 43 -7.57 13.43 50.14
C THR A 43 -6.80 14.52 49.40
N LEU A 44 -5.81 15.15 50.01
CA LEU A 44 -4.93 16.12 49.34
C LEU A 44 -3.93 15.43 48.41
N PHE A 45 -3.48 14.22 48.74
CA PHE A 45 -2.70 13.37 47.84
C PHE A 45 -3.55 12.81 46.70
N SER A 46 -4.82 12.45 46.93
CA SER A 46 -5.72 12.02 45.85
C SER A 46 -6.13 13.19 44.94
N LEU A 47 -6.35 14.39 45.50
CA LEU A 47 -6.60 15.61 44.70
C LEU A 47 -5.34 16.09 43.98
N GLY A 48 -4.16 15.96 44.61
CA GLY A 48 -2.87 16.22 43.98
C GLY A 48 -2.54 15.21 42.88
N ALA A 49 -2.87 13.93 43.08
CA ALA A 49 -2.78 12.88 42.05
C ALA A 49 -3.91 12.96 40.99
N SER A 50 -4.92 13.82 41.17
CA SER A 50 -5.88 14.15 40.11
C SER A 50 -5.58 15.50 39.44
N LEU A 51 -4.66 16.31 39.99
CA LEU A 51 -4.24 17.62 39.45
C LEU A 51 -2.82 17.62 38.89
N VAL A 52 -2.05 16.54 39.10
CA VAL A 52 -0.69 16.32 38.57
C VAL A 52 -0.68 15.20 37.51
N PHE A 53 -1.83 14.62 37.20
CA PHE A 53 -2.05 13.67 36.10
C PHE A 53 -3.13 14.19 35.15
N ASP A 54 -3.02 15.45 34.76
CA ASP A 54 -3.74 16.04 33.62
C ASP A 54 -2.73 16.67 32.64
N GLU A 55 -1.60 16.00 32.45
CA GLU A 55 -1.10 15.86 31.09
C GLU A 55 -1.80 14.62 30.56
N SER A 56 -2.66 14.81 29.57
CA SER A 56 -2.95 13.75 28.62
C SER A 56 -1.62 13.30 28.04
N SER A 57 -1.00 12.28 28.61
CA SER A 57 -0.28 11.33 27.77
C SER A 57 -1.37 10.66 26.94
N SER A 58 -1.85 11.34 25.90
CA SER A 58 -2.27 10.62 24.72
C SER A 58 -1.06 9.76 24.40
N SER A 59 -1.16 8.45 24.59
CA SER A 59 -0.39 7.54 23.75
C SER A 59 -0.74 7.98 22.35
N SER A 60 0.10 8.83 21.75
CA SER A 60 -0.12 9.34 20.42
C SER A 60 -0.16 8.09 19.56
N ASN A 61 -1.31 7.78 18.98
CA ASN A 61 -1.40 6.69 18.02
C ASN A 61 -0.74 7.07 16.68
N VAL A 62 -0.29 8.33 16.56
CA VAL A 62 0.63 8.78 15.53
C VAL A 62 1.94 8.01 15.63
N LEU A 63 2.34 7.43 14.51
CA LEU A 63 3.57 6.66 14.37
C LEU A 63 4.66 7.48 13.73
N ASP A 64 5.91 7.20 14.11
CA ASP A 64 7.08 7.89 13.57
C ASP A 64 7.49 7.25 12.23
N LEU A 65 7.54 8.07 11.18
CA LEU A 65 8.00 7.67 9.85
C LEU A 65 9.46 8.06 9.62
N SER A 66 10.28 7.10 9.21
CA SER A 66 11.66 7.32 8.79
C SER A 66 11.83 6.93 7.32
N PHE A 67 11.89 7.94 6.46
CA PHE A 67 12.09 7.80 5.01
C PHE A 67 13.56 7.47 4.68
N ASN A 68 13.76 6.44 3.86
CA ASN A 68 15.05 6.19 3.25
C ASN A 68 15.27 7.13 2.06
N GLU A 69 16.49 7.13 1.50
CA GLU A 69 16.76 7.84 0.25
C GLU A 69 15.90 7.24 -0.87
N ALA A 70 15.16 8.11 -1.58
CA ALA A 70 14.39 7.70 -2.73
C ALA A 70 15.31 7.26 -3.87
N VAL A 71 14.92 6.20 -4.57
CA VAL A 71 15.67 5.63 -5.69
C VAL A 71 14.87 5.75 -6.97
N PHE A 72 15.54 6.09 -8.07
CA PHE A 72 14.94 6.02 -9.40
C PHE A 72 14.89 4.58 -9.89
N MET A 73 13.83 4.22 -10.59
CA MET A 73 13.71 2.90 -11.19
C MET A 73 14.70 2.77 -12.36
N PRO A 74 15.56 1.74 -12.37
CA PRO A 74 16.61 1.62 -13.34
C PRO A 74 16.05 1.20 -14.71
N ARG A 75 16.64 1.76 -15.76
CA ARG A 75 16.50 1.27 -17.13
C ARG A 75 17.49 0.12 -17.37
N ALA A 76 17.20 -0.75 -18.33
CA ALA A 76 18.17 -1.77 -18.73
C ALA A 76 19.42 -1.16 -19.41
N GLU A 77 20.60 -1.66 -19.06
CA GLU A 77 21.89 -1.08 -19.47
C GLU A 77 22.04 -1.01 -21.00
N GLU A 78 21.56 -2.02 -21.72
CA GLU A 78 21.60 -2.09 -23.18
C GLU A 78 20.65 -1.11 -23.89
N CYS A 79 19.69 -0.53 -23.16
CA CYS A 79 18.69 0.38 -23.71
C CYS A 79 18.98 1.85 -23.36
N ILE A 80 19.99 2.12 -22.52
CA ILE A 80 20.44 3.48 -22.20
C ILE A 80 20.96 4.16 -23.47
N ASP A 81 20.31 5.27 -23.84
CA ASP A 81 20.67 6.09 -24.99
C ASP A 81 20.77 7.57 -24.60
N GLU A 82 22.00 8.09 -24.53
CA GLU A 82 22.30 9.50 -24.24
C GLU A 82 21.81 10.47 -25.34
N GLY A 83 21.46 9.96 -26.52
CA GLY A 83 21.01 10.74 -27.68
C GLY A 83 19.50 10.90 -27.80
N ASN A 84 18.70 10.22 -26.96
CA ASN A 84 17.24 10.13 -27.11
C ASN A 84 16.47 11.31 -26.48
N GLY A 85 17.19 12.33 -26.00
CA GLY A 85 16.61 13.55 -25.43
C GLY A 85 16.21 13.46 -23.96
N GLN A 86 16.47 12.35 -23.29
CA GLN A 86 16.24 12.22 -21.85
C GLN A 86 17.28 12.99 -21.02
N ASP A 87 16.85 13.58 -19.91
CA ASP A 87 17.74 14.29 -18.98
C ASP A 87 18.53 13.32 -18.07
N SER A 88 18.00 12.11 -17.87
CA SER A 88 18.62 11.02 -17.09
C SER A 88 18.34 9.66 -17.77
N PRO A 89 19.08 9.32 -18.86
CA PRO A 89 18.80 8.17 -19.71
C PRO A 89 18.99 6.81 -19.05
N GLU A 90 19.64 6.76 -17.88
CA GLU A 90 19.81 5.56 -17.06
C GLU A 90 18.55 5.13 -16.28
N PHE A 91 17.53 5.98 -16.22
CA PHE A 91 16.30 5.73 -15.47
C PHE A 91 15.09 5.59 -16.38
N ALA A 92 14.11 4.85 -15.88
CA ALA A 92 12.89 4.60 -16.60
C ALA A 92 11.97 5.82 -16.63
N ILE A 93 11.40 6.08 -17.80
CA ILE A 93 10.39 7.10 -18.01
C ILE A 93 9.03 6.43 -18.16
N GLY A 94 8.06 6.96 -17.44
CA GLY A 94 6.72 6.42 -17.36
C GLY A 94 5.87 7.22 -16.39
N TYR A 95 4.64 6.79 -16.26
CA TYR A 95 3.67 7.34 -15.32
C TYR A 95 2.93 6.18 -14.67
N GLU A 96 2.09 6.49 -13.67
CA GLU A 96 1.11 5.52 -13.19
C GLU A 96 1.71 4.22 -12.58
N PRO A 97 2.62 4.33 -11.59
CA PRO A 97 3.19 3.14 -10.97
C PRO A 97 2.19 2.43 -10.05
N SER A 98 2.15 1.10 -10.17
CA SER A 98 1.45 0.17 -9.28
C SER A 98 2.44 -0.67 -8.48
N LEU A 99 2.10 -1.03 -7.24
CA LEU A 99 3.03 -1.57 -6.25
C LEU A 99 2.41 -2.69 -5.41
N ALA A 100 3.06 -3.86 -5.39
CA ALA A 100 2.68 -4.97 -4.51
C ALA A 100 3.85 -5.47 -3.66
N MET A 101 3.52 -6.14 -2.55
CA MET A 101 4.47 -6.78 -1.63
C MET A 101 4.00 -8.21 -1.34
N ASP A 102 4.94 -9.17 -1.34
CA ASP A 102 4.66 -10.53 -0.85
C ASP A 102 4.93 -10.68 0.65
N SER A 103 4.56 -11.82 1.24
CA SER A 103 4.70 -12.09 2.68
C SER A 103 6.16 -12.09 3.16
N ALA A 104 7.12 -12.29 2.25
CA ALA A 104 8.56 -12.22 2.54
C ALA A 104 9.11 -10.77 2.49
N GLY A 105 8.29 -9.81 2.08
CA GLY A 105 8.66 -8.40 1.92
C GLY A 105 9.44 -8.11 0.64
N ASN A 106 9.33 -9.00 -0.37
CA ASN A 106 9.75 -8.68 -1.73
C ASN A 106 8.74 -7.70 -2.33
N LEU A 107 9.23 -6.81 -3.18
CA LEU A 107 8.43 -5.74 -3.78
C LEU A 107 8.42 -5.88 -5.30
N PHE A 108 7.31 -5.50 -5.90
CA PHE A 108 7.10 -5.54 -7.35
C PHE A 108 6.46 -4.23 -7.79
N ILE A 109 7.04 -3.59 -8.80
CA ILE A 109 6.51 -2.34 -9.37
C ILE A 109 6.25 -2.56 -10.84
N THR A 110 5.07 -2.14 -11.30
CA THR A 110 4.81 -1.88 -12.71
C THR A 110 4.53 -0.40 -12.94
N ALA A 111 4.73 0.09 -14.14
CA ALA A 111 4.42 1.47 -14.52
C ALA A 111 4.22 1.57 -16.03
N HIS A 112 3.35 2.48 -16.46
CA HIS A 112 3.08 2.72 -17.87
C HIS A 112 4.30 3.33 -18.53
N LYS A 113 4.47 3.06 -19.81
CA LYS A 113 5.53 3.72 -20.58
C LYS A 113 5.06 5.02 -21.14
N ASP A 114 6.00 5.95 -21.23
CA ASP A 114 5.77 7.14 -22.01
C ASP A 114 5.82 6.83 -23.52
N LEU A 115 4.62 6.65 -24.09
CA LEU A 115 4.38 6.27 -25.48
C LEU A 115 4.88 7.32 -26.49
N ARG A 116 5.24 8.53 -26.04
CA ARG A 116 5.72 9.61 -26.92
C ARG A 116 7.18 9.47 -27.26
N TRP A 117 7.91 8.71 -26.45
CA TRP A 117 9.12 8.03 -26.90
C TRP A 117 8.78 6.77 -27.70
N GLY A 118 7.66 6.75 -28.41
CA GLY A 118 7.28 5.63 -29.26
C GLY A 118 7.70 5.73 -30.72
N GLY A 119 8.31 6.85 -31.10
CA GLY A 119 8.64 7.20 -32.48
C GLY A 119 7.45 7.73 -33.28
N THR A 120 7.73 8.20 -34.51
CA THR A 120 6.72 8.86 -35.36
C THR A 120 5.84 7.89 -36.17
N GLY A 121 6.17 6.59 -36.19
CA GLY A 121 5.42 5.54 -36.89
C GLY A 121 4.63 4.63 -35.96
N THR A 122 3.76 3.77 -36.50
CA THR A 122 2.98 2.76 -35.74
C THR A 122 2.77 1.47 -36.55
N PRO A 123 2.77 0.27 -35.93
CA PRO A 123 2.49 -0.99 -36.63
C PRO A 123 1.05 -1.04 -37.16
N LEU A 124 0.18 -0.13 -36.72
CA LEU A 124 -1.20 0.02 -37.18
C LEU A 124 -1.44 1.35 -37.88
N GLY A 125 -0.40 2.02 -38.42
CA GLY A 125 -0.49 3.36 -39.03
C GLY A 125 -1.66 3.64 -39.98
N PRO A 126 -2.08 2.70 -40.85
CA PRO A 126 -3.27 2.90 -41.67
C PRO A 126 -4.61 2.93 -40.90
N ILE A 127 -4.66 2.34 -39.70
CA ILE A 127 -5.84 2.20 -38.83
C ILE A 127 -5.87 3.32 -37.77
N LEU A 128 -4.74 3.60 -37.12
CA LEU A 128 -4.64 4.59 -36.04
C LEU A 128 -4.23 5.99 -36.53
N GLY A 129 -3.89 6.14 -37.81
CA GLY A 129 -3.48 7.41 -38.39
C GLY A 129 -2.01 7.73 -38.10
N GLY A 130 -1.12 7.31 -39.01
CA GLY A 130 0.31 7.56 -38.92
C GLY A 130 1.08 6.81 -40.00
N PRO A 131 2.39 7.06 -40.20
CA PRO A 131 3.22 6.22 -41.05
C PRO A 131 3.31 4.81 -40.45
N PHE A 132 3.20 3.78 -41.29
CA PHE A 132 3.46 2.40 -40.87
C PHE A 132 4.96 2.23 -40.66
N ASP A 133 5.37 1.66 -39.53
CA ASP A 133 6.79 1.39 -39.25
C ASP A 133 7.03 0.08 -38.49
N PHE A 134 8.25 -0.44 -38.62
CA PHE A 134 8.73 -1.57 -37.84
C PHE A 134 9.51 -1.07 -36.62
N TRP A 135 8.91 -1.08 -35.44
CA TRP A 135 9.63 -0.70 -34.21
C TRP A 135 10.57 -1.81 -33.72
N TYR A 136 11.70 -1.38 -33.16
CA TYR A 136 12.73 -2.22 -32.56
C TYR A 136 12.95 -1.79 -31.10
N ALA A 137 13.12 -2.76 -30.21
CA ALA A 137 13.50 -2.46 -28.84
C ALA A 137 14.99 -2.08 -28.75
N CYS A 138 15.28 -1.05 -27.95
CA CYS A 138 16.64 -0.60 -27.61
C CYS A 138 17.49 -0.25 -28.87
N GLU A 139 16.91 0.52 -29.80
CA GLU A 139 17.62 1.01 -31.00
C GLU A 139 18.28 2.37 -30.73
N GLU A 140 19.60 2.43 -30.89
CA GLU A 140 20.41 3.65 -30.64
C GLU A 140 20.10 4.76 -31.65
N GLY A 141 19.85 5.98 -31.15
CA GLY A 141 19.68 7.20 -31.93
C GLY A 141 18.30 7.38 -32.55
N GLU A 142 17.36 6.49 -32.25
CA GLU A 142 15.95 6.67 -32.57
C GLU A 142 15.29 7.58 -31.53
N GLU A 143 14.23 8.30 -31.94
CA GLU A 143 13.41 9.12 -31.04
C GLU A 143 12.57 8.25 -30.07
N THR A 144 12.91 6.96 -29.90
CA THR A 144 12.07 5.97 -29.21
C THR A 144 12.77 5.25 -28.07
N THR A 145 12.02 4.89 -27.03
CA THR A 145 12.43 4.17 -25.82
C THR A 145 11.62 2.91 -25.60
N TRP A 146 11.10 2.27 -26.65
CA TRP A 146 10.38 1.00 -26.53
C TRP A 146 11.34 -0.13 -26.12
N ASP A 147 11.97 -0.02 -24.96
CA ASP A 147 12.90 -0.99 -24.39
C ASP A 147 12.26 -2.37 -24.26
N TYR A 148 10.95 -2.34 -24.03
CA TYR A 148 10.06 -3.49 -24.00
C TYR A 148 8.74 -3.14 -24.69
N TRP A 149 7.95 -4.15 -25.01
CA TRP A 149 6.60 -3.98 -25.53
C TRP A 149 5.57 -3.87 -24.40
N ALA A 150 5.83 -4.57 -23.29
CA ALA A 150 5.05 -4.52 -22.07
C ALA A 150 5.31 -3.22 -21.29
N SER A 151 4.41 -2.89 -20.36
CA SER A 151 4.67 -1.89 -19.33
C SER A 151 5.92 -2.27 -18.51
N TRP A 152 6.47 -1.32 -17.76
CA TRP A 152 7.65 -1.61 -16.95
C TRP A 152 7.34 -2.69 -15.90
N LEU A 153 8.32 -3.53 -15.56
CA LEU A 153 8.19 -4.46 -14.44
C LEU A 153 9.52 -4.62 -13.71
N TRP A 154 9.58 -4.12 -12.49
CA TRP A 154 10.71 -4.29 -11.59
C TRP A 154 10.36 -5.15 -10.40
N LYS A 155 11.39 -5.77 -9.84
CA LYS A 155 11.31 -6.41 -8.54
C LYS A 155 12.46 -6.03 -7.63
N SER A 156 12.22 -6.18 -6.34
CA SER A 156 13.23 -6.12 -5.31
C SER A 156 13.06 -7.28 -4.32
N ASN A 157 14.14 -8.02 -4.08
CA ASN A 157 14.19 -9.08 -3.08
C ASN A 157 14.98 -8.70 -1.80
N ASP A 158 15.24 -7.41 -1.61
CA ASP A 158 15.98 -6.86 -0.47
C ASP A 158 15.27 -5.67 0.19
N GLY A 159 13.95 -5.59 -0.01
CA GLY A 159 13.13 -4.55 0.61
C GLY A 159 13.24 -3.19 -0.07
N GLY A 160 13.54 -3.16 -1.37
CA GLY A 160 13.57 -1.95 -2.19
C GLY A 160 14.92 -1.23 -2.17
N LEU A 161 16.00 -1.88 -1.70
CA LEU A 161 17.35 -1.32 -1.74
C LEU A 161 17.98 -1.45 -3.12
N THR A 162 17.69 -2.56 -3.81
CA THR A 162 18.06 -2.77 -5.21
C THR A 162 16.87 -3.25 -6.02
N TRP A 163 16.86 -2.82 -7.28
CA TRP A 163 15.78 -3.10 -8.24
C TRP A 163 16.39 -3.68 -9.52
N GLY A 164 15.72 -4.68 -10.08
CA GLY A 164 16.05 -5.30 -11.36
C GLY A 164 14.80 -5.77 -12.07
N ALA A 165 14.94 -6.32 -13.28
CA ALA A 165 13.79 -6.83 -14.02
C ALA A 165 13.16 -8.06 -13.32
N GLY A 166 11.86 -8.26 -13.56
CA GLY A 166 11.20 -9.52 -13.25
C GLY A 166 11.74 -10.68 -14.10
N ASP A 167 11.58 -11.93 -13.65
CA ASP A 167 11.99 -13.09 -14.45
C ASP A 167 11.27 -13.09 -15.81
N ASN A 168 11.98 -13.40 -16.90
CA ASN A 168 11.52 -13.25 -18.29
C ASN A 168 11.08 -11.84 -18.73
N PHE A 169 11.29 -10.79 -17.92
CA PHE A 169 11.08 -9.38 -18.30
C PHE A 169 12.38 -8.65 -18.64
N GLU A 170 13.48 -9.39 -18.74
CA GLU A 170 14.74 -8.88 -19.29
C GLU A 170 14.56 -8.38 -20.74
N PRO A 171 15.39 -7.45 -21.21
CA PRO A 171 15.28 -6.93 -22.57
C PRO A 171 15.44 -8.05 -23.59
N THR A 172 14.50 -8.10 -24.53
CA THR A 172 14.67 -8.92 -25.72
C THR A 172 14.90 -8.00 -26.91
N PRO A 173 16.12 -7.97 -27.48
CA PRO A 173 16.36 -7.31 -28.75
C PRO A 173 15.45 -7.93 -29.82
N GLY A 174 14.49 -7.15 -30.30
CA GLY A 174 13.42 -7.65 -31.15
C GLY A 174 12.71 -6.54 -31.91
N ASN A 175 11.78 -6.93 -32.77
CA ASN A 175 10.87 -6.01 -33.45
C ASN A 175 9.45 -6.56 -33.42
N HIS A 176 8.46 -5.77 -33.84
CA HIS A 176 7.05 -6.17 -33.79
C HIS A 176 6.72 -7.47 -34.54
N LEU A 177 7.57 -7.93 -35.47
CA LEU A 177 7.36 -9.21 -36.17
C LEU A 177 7.80 -10.42 -35.34
N MET A 178 8.63 -10.18 -34.32
CA MET A 178 9.11 -11.19 -33.37
C MET A 178 8.36 -11.13 -32.04
N ALA A 179 7.82 -9.96 -31.68
CA ALA A 179 6.97 -9.75 -30.51
C ALA A 179 5.84 -10.79 -30.45
N ASN A 180 5.60 -11.38 -29.27
CA ASN A 180 4.68 -12.48 -28.98
C ASN A 180 5.07 -13.88 -29.51
N TYR A 181 6.23 -14.07 -30.14
CA TYR A 181 6.54 -15.35 -30.81
C TYR A 181 7.88 -15.99 -30.41
N LEU A 182 8.83 -15.27 -29.78
CA LEU A 182 10.19 -15.77 -29.65
C LEU A 182 10.91 -15.52 -28.30
N ALA A 183 10.45 -14.63 -27.42
CA ALA A 183 11.05 -14.41 -26.10
C ALA A 183 10.03 -14.00 -25.01
N GLY A 184 10.52 -13.70 -23.81
CA GLY A 184 9.80 -13.64 -22.52
C GLY A 184 8.64 -12.63 -22.41
N GLY A 185 8.14 -12.41 -21.19
CA GLY A 185 6.97 -11.56 -20.93
C GLY A 185 7.11 -10.11 -21.41
N SER A 186 8.34 -9.59 -21.51
CA SER A 186 8.63 -8.26 -22.04
C SER A 186 8.29 -8.05 -23.54
N GLU A 187 8.00 -9.12 -24.29
CA GLU A 187 7.55 -9.07 -25.68
C GLU A 187 6.03 -8.97 -25.86
N CYS A 188 5.25 -9.12 -24.77
CA CYS A 188 3.81 -8.98 -24.84
C CYS A 188 3.48 -7.51 -25.10
N LEU A 189 2.53 -7.23 -25.98
CA LEU A 189 2.07 -5.86 -26.19
C LEU A 189 1.43 -5.42 -24.88
N GLY A 190 1.89 -4.30 -24.33
CA GLY A 190 1.36 -3.68 -23.13
C GLY A 190 1.29 -2.18 -23.32
N ASP A 191 0.49 -1.54 -22.50
CA ASP A 191 0.26 -0.10 -22.50
C ASP A 191 0.14 0.35 -21.05
N GLU A 192 -0.76 -0.33 -20.32
CA GLU A 192 -1.15 0.02 -18.97
C GLU A 192 -1.27 -1.21 -18.07
N GLY A 193 -0.84 -1.16 -16.81
CA GLY A 193 -0.75 -2.37 -16.00
C GLY A 193 -0.96 -2.18 -14.51
N ASP A 194 -1.31 -3.30 -13.85
CA ASP A 194 -1.52 -3.36 -12.41
C ASP A 194 -1.01 -4.68 -11.84
N ILE A 195 -0.64 -4.68 -10.56
CA ILE A 195 0.01 -5.83 -9.92
C ILE A 195 -0.61 -6.17 -8.56
N ALA A 196 -0.79 -7.46 -8.28
CA ALA A 196 -1.29 -7.96 -7.00
C ALA A 196 -0.57 -9.24 -6.57
N VAL A 197 -0.68 -9.59 -5.29
CA VAL A 197 -0.14 -10.82 -4.71
C VAL A 197 -1.25 -11.55 -3.96
N ASP A 198 -1.38 -12.87 -4.15
CA ASP A 198 -2.35 -13.68 -3.37
C ASP A 198 -1.76 -14.23 -2.06
N GLY A 199 -2.59 -14.94 -1.30
CA GLY A 199 -2.22 -15.53 0.00
C GLY A 199 -1.13 -16.61 -0.07
N GLU A 200 -0.79 -17.09 -1.27
CA GLU A 200 0.28 -18.08 -1.49
C GLU A 200 1.56 -17.45 -2.09
N ASP A 201 1.69 -16.12 -2.01
CA ASP A 201 2.81 -15.33 -2.55
C ASP A 201 2.97 -15.45 -4.08
N VAL A 202 1.89 -15.75 -4.80
CA VAL A 202 1.89 -15.70 -6.27
C VAL A 202 1.68 -14.26 -6.70
N VAL A 203 2.60 -13.75 -7.51
CA VAL A 203 2.54 -12.41 -8.07
C VAL A 203 1.81 -12.45 -9.39
N TYR A 204 0.81 -11.58 -9.52
CA TYR A 204 -0.02 -11.43 -10.69
C TYR A 204 0.14 -10.06 -11.29
N TYR A 205 0.56 -10.02 -12.54
CA TYR A 205 0.71 -8.77 -13.28
C TYR A 205 -0.18 -8.81 -14.52
N LEU A 206 -1.04 -7.80 -14.61
CA LEU A 206 -1.92 -7.56 -15.75
C LEU A 206 -1.36 -6.40 -16.56
N ASP A 207 -1.19 -6.62 -17.85
CA ASP A 207 -0.84 -5.57 -18.81
C ASP A 207 -1.97 -5.49 -19.83
N THR A 208 -2.48 -4.30 -20.11
CA THR A 208 -3.58 -4.05 -21.04
C THR A 208 -3.05 -3.43 -22.31
N THR A 209 -3.79 -3.58 -23.40
CA THR A 209 -3.63 -2.75 -24.60
C THR A 209 -4.99 -2.56 -25.27
N LEU A 210 -4.96 -1.86 -26.40
CA LEU A 210 -6.04 -1.76 -27.37
C LEU A 210 -6.44 -3.08 -28.07
N GLU A 211 -5.69 -4.19 -27.98
CA GLU A 211 -6.08 -5.49 -28.58
C GLU A 211 -6.67 -6.51 -27.59
N ASP A 212 -6.02 -6.70 -26.45
CA ASP A 212 -6.52 -7.51 -25.33
C ASP A 212 -5.76 -7.17 -24.04
N ASN A 213 -5.91 -7.99 -23.01
CA ASN A 213 -5.06 -7.96 -21.83
C ASN A 213 -4.21 -9.24 -21.73
N TRP A 214 -3.04 -9.11 -21.12
CA TRP A 214 -2.06 -10.17 -20.90
C TRP A 214 -1.85 -10.42 -19.42
N TRP A 215 -1.91 -11.70 -19.07
CA TRP A 215 -1.72 -12.14 -17.69
C TRP A 215 -0.33 -12.74 -17.52
N HIS A 216 0.35 -12.32 -16.45
CA HIS A 216 1.66 -12.79 -16.08
C HIS A 216 1.64 -13.30 -14.64
N LYS A 217 2.33 -14.44 -14.41
CA LYS A 217 2.43 -15.07 -13.09
C LYS A 217 3.89 -15.22 -12.71
N PHE A 218 4.19 -14.89 -11.46
CA PHE A 218 5.52 -15.12 -10.91
C PHE A 218 5.45 -15.78 -9.54
N LEU A 219 6.40 -16.68 -9.33
CA LEU A 219 6.62 -17.41 -8.10
C LEU A 219 8.00 -17.07 -7.52
N ASP A 220 8.24 -17.53 -6.28
CA ASP A 220 9.54 -17.43 -5.62
C ASP A 220 10.03 -15.98 -5.53
N GLY A 221 9.18 -15.06 -5.07
CA GLY A 221 9.50 -13.63 -4.99
C GLY A 221 9.84 -13.03 -6.35
N GLY A 222 9.10 -13.39 -7.39
CA GLY A 222 9.35 -12.93 -8.76
C GLY A 222 10.59 -13.53 -9.43
N ASN A 223 11.17 -14.62 -8.90
CA ASN A 223 12.34 -15.29 -9.50
C ASN A 223 11.99 -16.38 -10.52
N THR A 224 10.71 -16.76 -10.60
CA THR A 224 10.25 -17.78 -11.54
C THR A 224 8.99 -17.30 -12.24
N TYR A 225 9.06 -17.07 -13.54
CA TYR A 225 7.90 -16.82 -14.39
C TYR A 225 7.16 -18.13 -14.68
N GLU A 226 5.84 -18.13 -14.49
CA GLU A 226 4.97 -19.28 -14.71
C GLU A 226 4.00 -19.05 -15.89
N GLY A 227 3.67 -20.13 -16.60
CA GLY A 227 2.64 -20.13 -17.63
C GLY A 227 3.17 -20.02 -19.06
N GLY A 228 2.27 -19.72 -19.99
CA GLY A 228 2.63 -19.36 -21.36
C GLY A 228 3.21 -17.96 -21.42
N ILE A 229 4.01 -17.70 -22.45
CA ILE A 229 4.38 -16.33 -22.79
C ILE A 229 3.15 -15.68 -23.43
N CYS A 230 2.75 -14.52 -22.93
CA CYS A 230 1.62 -13.73 -23.43
C CYS A 230 0.26 -14.45 -23.37
N ASP A 231 -0.13 -14.93 -22.19
CA ASP A 231 -1.42 -15.57 -21.98
C ASP A 231 -2.57 -14.53 -22.07
N ARG A 232 -3.24 -14.52 -23.23
CA ARG A 232 -4.31 -13.57 -23.60
C ARG A 232 -5.64 -13.87 -22.89
N MET A 233 -6.26 -12.85 -22.30
CA MET A 233 -7.46 -13.00 -21.47
C MET A 233 -8.79 -13.06 -22.25
N ASN A 234 -8.86 -12.50 -23.46
CA ASN A 234 -10.11 -12.36 -24.24
C ASN A 234 -11.21 -11.62 -23.46
N THR A 235 -10.83 -10.63 -22.67
CA THR A 235 -11.75 -9.78 -21.87
C THR A 235 -12.21 -8.54 -22.63
N MET A 236 -11.76 -8.40 -23.87
CA MET A 236 -11.90 -7.26 -24.77
C MET A 236 -11.14 -6.02 -24.34
N ALA A 237 -10.65 -5.34 -25.38
CA ALA A 237 -9.71 -4.26 -25.28
C ALA A 237 -10.33 -2.92 -25.60
N ALA A 238 -10.16 -2.05 -24.62
CA ALA A 238 -10.07 -0.60 -24.63
C ALA A 238 -9.97 -0.20 -23.16
N ASP A 239 -9.29 -1.02 -22.35
CA ASP A 239 -9.18 -0.79 -20.92
C ASP A 239 -8.10 0.26 -20.70
N ASP A 240 -8.53 1.31 -20.02
CA ASP A 240 -7.79 2.51 -19.68
C ASP A 240 -7.69 2.46 -18.15
N ARG A 241 -6.64 1.81 -17.66
CA ARG A 241 -6.30 1.50 -16.27
C ARG A 241 -7.05 0.31 -15.64
N PRO A 242 -6.43 -0.90 -15.62
CA PRO A 242 -6.98 -2.02 -14.86
C PRO A 242 -6.76 -1.83 -13.34
N TRP A 243 -7.66 -2.39 -12.53
CA TRP A 243 -7.42 -2.63 -11.10
C TRP A 243 -7.49 -4.11 -10.78
N VAL A 244 -6.51 -4.62 -10.06
CA VAL A 244 -6.31 -6.04 -9.77
C VAL A 244 -6.18 -6.22 -8.25
N ALA A 245 -6.93 -7.18 -7.72
CA ALA A 245 -6.71 -7.72 -6.39
C ALA A 245 -6.62 -9.25 -6.49
N ALA A 246 -5.82 -9.86 -5.62
CA ALA A 246 -5.68 -11.31 -5.57
C ALA A 246 -5.94 -11.83 -4.15
N GLN A 247 -6.43 -13.06 -4.06
CA GLN A 247 -6.98 -13.65 -2.83
C GLN A 247 -6.75 -15.17 -2.83
N GLY A 248 -6.52 -15.73 -1.65
CA GLY A 248 -6.31 -17.14 -1.37
C GLY A 248 -5.28 -17.80 -2.29
N ASP A 249 -5.63 -18.99 -2.78
CA ASP A 249 -4.86 -19.74 -3.76
C ASP A 249 -5.44 -19.50 -5.16
N GLY A 250 -4.85 -18.56 -5.90
CA GLY A 250 -5.18 -18.32 -7.30
C GLY A 250 -6.57 -17.75 -7.59
N ILE A 251 -7.16 -17.01 -6.64
CA ILE A 251 -8.36 -16.20 -6.89
C ILE A 251 -7.93 -14.80 -7.29
N ILE A 252 -8.45 -14.31 -8.41
CA ILE A 252 -8.09 -13.01 -8.97
C ILE A 252 -9.34 -12.24 -9.29
N HIS A 253 -9.30 -10.97 -8.92
CA HIS A 253 -10.31 -9.97 -9.19
C HIS A 253 -9.71 -8.92 -10.12
N TYR A 254 -10.36 -8.69 -11.25
CA TYR A 254 -9.95 -7.66 -12.19
C TYR A 254 -11.14 -6.74 -12.46
N LEU A 255 -10.94 -5.45 -12.27
CA LEU A 255 -11.90 -4.39 -12.52
C LEU A 255 -11.39 -3.54 -13.68
N GLY A 256 -11.97 -3.74 -14.88
CA GLY A 256 -11.55 -3.04 -16.09
C GLY A 256 -12.41 -1.81 -16.40
N ASN A 257 -11.77 -0.69 -16.68
CA ASN A 257 -12.35 0.57 -17.14
C ASN A 257 -12.41 0.62 -18.69
N SER A 258 -13.10 -0.35 -19.29
CA SER A 258 -13.06 -0.51 -20.75
C SER A 258 -13.89 0.51 -21.54
N GLY A 259 -14.73 1.31 -20.88
CA GLY A 259 -15.62 2.34 -21.50
C GLY A 259 -16.64 1.81 -22.53
N ALA A 260 -16.51 0.55 -22.93
CA ALA A 260 -17.26 -0.17 -23.93
C ALA A 260 -17.56 -1.58 -23.40
N SER A 261 -18.71 -2.10 -23.77
CA SER A 261 -19.12 -3.44 -23.35
C SER A 261 -18.31 -4.51 -24.07
N PRO A 262 -17.88 -5.58 -23.37
CA PRO A 262 -17.38 -6.75 -24.05
C PRO A 262 -18.42 -7.27 -25.07
N PRO A 263 -18.02 -7.81 -26.23
CA PRO A 263 -18.92 -8.19 -27.32
C PRO A 263 -19.99 -9.19 -26.88
N GLU A 264 -19.60 -10.12 -26.02
CA GLU A 264 -20.43 -11.12 -25.37
C GLU A 264 -21.49 -10.49 -24.44
N CYS A 265 -21.26 -9.26 -24.00
CA CYS A 265 -22.04 -8.50 -23.03
C CYS A 265 -22.70 -7.25 -23.64
N SER A 266 -22.80 -7.18 -24.99
CA SER A 266 -23.31 -6.02 -25.76
C SER A 266 -24.72 -5.51 -25.43
N GLY A 267 -25.44 -6.17 -24.51
CA GLY A 267 -26.73 -5.72 -23.96
C GLY A 267 -26.62 -4.85 -22.71
N ASP A 268 -25.46 -4.85 -22.04
CA ASP A 268 -25.20 -4.09 -20.82
C ASP A 268 -24.35 -2.85 -21.15
N VAL A 269 -24.44 -1.80 -20.32
CA VAL A 269 -23.67 -0.56 -20.48
C VAL A 269 -23.10 -0.21 -19.12
N GLY A 270 -21.78 -0.05 -19.07
CA GLY A 270 -21.06 0.34 -17.87
C GLY A 270 -19.66 0.83 -18.23
N ARG A 271 -19.11 1.66 -17.34
CA ARG A 271 -17.71 2.09 -17.41
C ARG A 271 -16.79 0.98 -16.92
N TYR A 272 -17.09 0.46 -15.73
CA TYR A 272 -16.34 -0.61 -15.08
C TYR A 272 -16.98 -1.98 -15.26
N TRP A 273 -16.12 -2.97 -15.52
CA TRP A 273 -16.47 -4.37 -15.70
C TRP A 273 -15.68 -5.22 -14.72
N TYR A 274 -16.37 -6.08 -13.98
CA TYR A 274 -15.74 -6.98 -13.02
C TYR A 274 -15.57 -8.38 -13.61
N TYR A 275 -14.35 -8.87 -13.49
CA TYR A 275 -13.87 -10.17 -13.94
C TYR A 275 -13.33 -10.95 -12.74
N HIS A 276 -13.65 -12.25 -12.69
CA HIS A 276 -13.31 -13.13 -11.58
C HIS A 276 -12.68 -14.43 -12.08
N SER A 277 -11.55 -14.82 -11.50
CA SER A 277 -10.88 -16.10 -11.76
C SER A 277 -10.73 -16.88 -10.46
N GLU A 278 -10.81 -18.21 -10.53
CA GLU A 278 -10.50 -19.14 -9.42
C GLU A 278 -9.42 -20.14 -9.82
N ASN A 279 -8.66 -19.83 -10.87
CA ASN A 279 -7.66 -20.73 -11.43
C ASN A 279 -6.41 -19.98 -11.90
N GLY A 280 -5.97 -19.00 -11.10
CA GLY A 280 -4.74 -18.27 -11.36
C GLY A 280 -4.75 -17.54 -12.70
N GLY A 281 -5.90 -17.03 -13.13
CA GLY A 281 -6.05 -16.22 -14.34
C GLY A 281 -6.22 -17.03 -15.63
N ASP A 282 -6.25 -18.36 -15.55
CA ASP A 282 -6.42 -19.22 -16.75
C ASP A 282 -7.80 -19.01 -17.42
N SER A 283 -8.80 -18.56 -16.66
CA SER A 283 -10.11 -18.16 -17.19
C SER A 283 -10.81 -17.17 -16.26
N PHE A 284 -11.60 -16.27 -16.84
CA PHE A 284 -12.37 -15.27 -16.11
C PHE A 284 -13.87 -15.37 -16.38
N SER A 285 -14.69 -15.11 -15.36
CA SER A 285 -16.09 -14.71 -15.56
C SER A 285 -16.15 -13.36 -16.28
N GLN A 286 -17.21 -13.12 -17.04
CA GLN A 286 -17.41 -11.87 -17.77
C GLN A 286 -18.86 -11.40 -17.62
N CYS A 287 -19.13 -10.18 -18.12
CA CYS A 287 -20.45 -9.58 -18.22
C CYS A 287 -21.11 -9.12 -16.91
N TYR A 288 -20.31 -8.64 -15.94
CA TYR A 288 -20.84 -7.85 -14.83
C TYR A 288 -20.37 -6.40 -14.95
N ALA A 289 -21.26 -5.54 -15.49
CA ALA A 289 -21.07 -4.10 -15.50
C ALA A 289 -21.35 -3.57 -14.09
N MET A 290 -20.33 -3.05 -13.42
CA MET A 290 -20.44 -2.56 -12.04
C MET A 290 -20.90 -1.09 -12.05
N PRO A 291 -22.15 -0.77 -11.71
CA PRO A 291 -22.70 0.56 -11.95
C PRO A 291 -22.17 1.61 -10.96
N GLY A 292 -21.56 2.67 -11.48
CA GLY A 292 -21.03 3.82 -10.75
C GLY A 292 -20.04 4.61 -11.62
N GLY A 293 -19.25 5.48 -10.99
CA GLY A 293 -18.14 6.22 -11.62
C GLY A 293 -16.78 5.58 -11.34
N TRP A 294 -15.74 6.40 -11.16
CA TRP A 294 -14.38 5.95 -10.84
C TRP A 294 -14.33 5.01 -9.64
N SER A 295 -13.51 3.97 -9.71
CA SER A 295 -13.52 2.84 -8.77
C SER A 295 -12.15 2.19 -8.58
N THR A 296 -11.91 1.62 -7.40
CA THR A 296 -10.78 0.69 -7.13
C THR A 296 -11.26 -0.54 -6.35
N ILE A 297 -10.42 -1.58 -6.27
CA ILE A 297 -10.75 -2.87 -5.66
C ILE A 297 -9.67 -3.31 -4.68
N ALA A 298 -10.08 -3.95 -3.58
CA ALA A 298 -9.19 -4.61 -2.63
C ALA A 298 -9.82 -5.91 -2.13
N ALA A 299 -8.99 -6.87 -1.73
CA ALA A 299 -9.43 -8.17 -1.20
C ALA A 299 -8.61 -8.55 0.03
N GLU A 300 -9.20 -9.31 0.95
CA GLU A 300 -8.42 -10.03 1.96
C GLU A 300 -7.49 -11.01 1.23
N ALA A 301 -6.22 -11.08 1.59
CA ALA A 301 -5.24 -12.00 1.01
C ALA A 301 -5.59 -13.47 1.24
N ASP A 302 -6.10 -13.85 2.42
CA ASP A 302 -6.52 -15.24 2.74
C ASP A 302 -8.03 -15.38 2.97
N GLY A 303 -8.68 -14.26 3.31
CA GLY A 303 -10.08 -14.22 3.67
C GLY A 303 -11.05 -14.44 2.49
N THR A 304 -12.34 -14.19 2.75
CA THR A 304 -13.41 -14.38 1.76
C THR A 304 -13.96 -13.07 1.23
N TYR A 305 -13.51 -11.95 1.80
CA TYR A 305 -14.09 -10.64 1.52
C TYR A 305 -13.35 -9.92 0.40
N VAL A 306 -14.14 -9.27 -0.45
CA VAL A 306 -13.67 -8.42 -1.55
C VAL A 306 -14.49 -7.16 -1.53
N TYR A 307 -13.84 -6.03 -1.75
CA TYR A 307 -14.42 -4.71 -1.63
C TYR A 307 -14.15 -3.88 -2.88
N VAL A 308 -15.13 -3.12 -3.34
CA VAL A 308 -14.94 -2.08 -4.35
C VAL A 308 -15.42 -0.75 -3.80
N ALA A 309 -14.53 0.24 -3.73
CA ALA A 309 -14.94 1.62 -3.55
C ALA A 309 -15.19 2.25 -4.91
N GLN A 310 -16.25 3.06 -4.98
CA GLN A 310 -16.72 3.58 -6.24
C GLN A 310 -17.46 4.91 -6.02
N GLU A 311 -17.33 5.83 -6.96
CA GLU A 311 -18.21 6.99 -7.01
C GLU A 311 -19.65 6.56 -7.35
N SER A 312 -20.66 7.16 -6.71
CA SER A 312 -22.07 6.82 -7.01
C SER A 312 -22.49 7.13 -8.46
N SER A 313 -21.75 8.01 -9.15
CA SER A 313 -21.89 8.33 -10.57
C SER A 313 -20.71 9.19 -11.07
N ASP A 314 -20.46 9.21 -12.39
CA ASP A 314 -19.51 10.12 -13.09
C ASP A 314 -19.93 11.62 -13.07
N GLY A 315 -20.71 12.03 -12.07
CA GLY A 315 -21.21 13.40 -11.94
C GLY A 315 -20.15 14.37 -11.40
N GLY A 316 -20.50 15.65 -11.25
CA GLY A 316 -19.64 16.62 -10.55
C GLY A 316 -19.73 16.54 -9.01
N SER A 317 -20.63 15.72 -8.48
CA SER A 317 -20.86 15.48 -7.04
C SER A 317 -21.68 14.21 -6.86
N GLY A 318 -21.71 13.66 -5.64
CA GLY A 318 -22.42 12.44 -5.30
C GLY A 318 -22.02 11.92 -3.92
N ASN A 319 -21.89 10.61 -3.82
CA ASN A 319 -21.34 9.94 -2.64
C ASN A 319 -20.26 8.96 -3.07
N VAL A 320 -19.38 8.62 -2.14
CA VAL A 320 -18.55 7.42 -2.24
C VAL A 320 -19.35 6.25 -1.69
N ILE A 321 -19.41 5.17 -2.47
CA ILE A 321 -20.09 3.92 -2.12
C ILE A 321 -19.09 2.77 -2.05
N VAL A 322 -19.37 1.78 -1.22
CA VAL A 322 -18.61 0.54 -1.11
C VAL A 322 -19.51 -0.64 -1.44
N ARG A 323 -19.05 -1.52 -2.31
CA ARG A 323 -19.64 -2.83 -2.59
C ARG A 323 -18.82 -3.89 -1.87
N ILE A 324 -19.51 -4.85 -1.29
CA ILE A 324 -18.89 -5.90 -0.47
C ILE A 324 -19.37 -7.24 -1.00
N SER A 325 -18.44 -8.17 -1.23
CA SER A 325 -18.72 -9.59 -1.34
C SER A 325 -18.11 -10.29 -0.14
N ASP A 326 -18.84 -11.20 0.49
CA ASP A 326 -18.36 -12.06 1.59
C ASP A 326 -18.05 -13.50 1.11
N ASP A 327 -18.11 -13.74 -0.20
CA ASP A 327 -17.86 -15.03 -0.85
C ASP A 327 -17.13 -14.82 -2.17
N TYR A 328 -15.90 -14.30 -2.07
CA TYR A 328 -14.90 -14.22 -3.13
C TYR A 328 -15.38 -13.54 -4.42
N GLY A 329 -16.35 -12.62 -4.38
CA GLY A 329 -16.92 -11.98 -5.58
C GLY A 329 -17.56 -12.95 -6.60
N ARG A 330 -17.94 -14.15 -6.18
CA ARG A 330 -18.46 -15.23 -7.03
C ARG A 330 -19.79 -14.94 -7.70
N GLY A 331 -20.07 -15.71 -8.75
CA GLY A 331 -21.42 -15.83 -9.32
C GLY A 331 -21.81 -14.70 -10.27
N THR A 332 -20.85 -13.86 -10.66
CA THR A 332 -21.02 -12.85 -11.71
C THR A 332 -21.12 -13.52 -13.08
N GLY A 333 -21.87 -12.92 -14.01
CA GLY A 333 -22.16 -13.50 -15.32
C GLY A 333 -23.17 -12.70 -16.13
N PRO A 334 -23.56 -13.16 -17.33
CA PRO A 334 -24.48 -12.44 -18.21
C PRO A 334 -25.74 -11.99 -17.48
N SER A 335 -26.05 -10.70 -17.64
CA SER A 335 -27.08 -9.97 -16.90
C SER A 335 -28.44 -10.67 -16.76
N PRO A 336 -29.13 -10.50 -15.60
CA PRO A 336 -28.66 -9.89 -14.36
C PRO A 336 -28.17 -10.97 -13.37
N SER A 337 -26.86 -11.03 -13.12
CA SER A 337 -26.31 -11.80 -12.00
C SER A 337 -25.24 -10.97 -11.31
N ASP A 338 -25.67 -10.23 -10.28
CA ASP A 338 -24.79 -9.45 -9.40
C ASP A 338 -23.93 -10.37 -8.49
N GLY A 339 -24.08 -11.69 -8.64
CA GLY A 339 -23.27 -12.67 -7.91
C GLY A 339 -23.49 -12.59 -6.39
N THR A 340 -22.38 -12.59 -5.65
CA THR A 340 -22.33 -12.47 -4.19
C THR A 340 -22.16 -11.02 -3.72
N TRP A 341 -22.20 -10.05 -4.62
CA TRP A 341 -22.10 -8.63 -4.26
C TRP A 341 -23.36 -8.16 -3.52
N GLN A 342 -23.14 -7.53 -2.37
CA GLN A 342 -24.19 -6.93 -1.56
C GLN A 342 -24.67 -5.59 -2.15
N GLU A 343 -25.81 -5.10 -1.66
CA GLU A 343 -26.25 -3.74 -1.97
C GLU A 343 -25.20 -2.71 -1.50
N PRO A 344 -24.82 -1.74 -2.34
CA PRO A 344 -23.77 -0.79 -1.99
C PRO A 344 -24.11 0.07 -0.78
N VAL A 345 -23.11 0.29 0.06
CA VAL A 345 -23.18 1.13 1.26
C VAL A 345 -22.58 2.50 0.95
N SER A 346 -23.30 3.58 1.24
CA SER A 346 -22.74 4.93 1.15
C SER A 346 -21.84 5.20 2.36
N VAL A 347 -20.57 5.54 2.12
CA VAL A 347 -19.57 5.73 3.19
C VAL A 347 -19.20 7.19 3.42
N GLY A 348 -19.40 8.06 2.44
CA GLY A 348 -19.13 9.49 2.61
C GLY A 348 -19.61 10.35 1.44
N PRO A 349 -19.65 11.68 1.62
CA PRO A 349 -20.04 12.61 0.57
C PRO A 349 -18.91 12.82 -0.45
N ARG A 350 -19.29 13.21 -1.66
CA ARG A 350 -18.39 13.78 -2.68
C ARG A 350 -19.01 15.07 -3.20
N ASN A 351 -18.57 16.22 -2.70
CA ASN A 351 -19.19 17.50 -2.95
C ASN A 351 -18.64 18.23 -4.19
N GLY A 352 -17.47 17.83 -4.67
CA GLY A 352 -16.82 18.27 -5.90
C GLY A 352 -16.14 17.13 -6.63
N ASN A 353 -15.71 17.40 -7.86
CA ASN A 353 -14.99 16.43 -8.69
C ASN A 353 -13.59 16.97 -8.97
N CYS A 354 -12.59 16.33 -8.38
CA CYS A 354 -11.21 16.72 -8.55
C CYS A 354 -10.61 15.86 -9.66
N PRO A 355 -9.71 16.41 -10.47
CA PRO A 355 -8.76 15.56 -11.18
C PRO A 355 -8.10 14.63 -10.15
N GLU A 356 -8.10 13.34 -10.41
CA GLU A 356 -7.42 12.33 -9.58
C GLU A 356 -7.82 12.33 -8.10
N GLY A 357 -9.11 12.59 -7.83
CA GLY A 357 -9.70 12.57 -6.48
C GLY A 357 -10.61 11.38 -6.19
N TYR A 358 -10.62 10.37 -7.06
CA TYR A 358 -11.52 9.22 -6.95
C TYR A 358 -11.20 8.35 -5.72
N PRO A 359 -12.15 7.52 -5.25
CA PRO A 359 -11.98 6.78 -4.01
C PRO A 359 -11.07 5.56 -4.16
N VAL A 360 -10.12 5.41 -3.24
CA VAL A 360 -9.24 4.25 -3.10
C VAL A 360 -9.66 3.43 -1.88
N ILE A 361 -9.74 2.10 -2.02
CA ILE A 361 -10.04 1.16 -0.93
C ILE A 361 -8.88 0.23 -0.63
N GLU A 362 -8.68 -0.08 0.64
CA GLU A 362 -7.79 -1.15 1.10
C GLU A 362 -8.40 -1.95 2.26
N THR A 363 -7.90 -3.15 2.48
CA THR A 363 -8.33 -4.05 3.57
C THR A 363 -7.15 -4.83 4.15
N ASN A 364 -7.34 -5.45 5.33
CA ASN A 364 -6.41 -6.40 5.93
C ASN A 364 -7.11 -7.71 6.35
N GLU A 365 -6.36 -8.69 6.88
CA GLU A 365 -6.92 -10.00 7.26
C GLU A 365 -7.86 -9.97 8.48
N VAL A 366 -7.71 -8.96 9.34
CA VAL A 366 -8.53 -8.86 10.56
C VAL A 366 -9.92 -8.26 10.28
N GLY A 367 -10.13 -7.72 9.08
CA GLY A 367 -11.41 -7.19 8.60
C GLY A 367 -11.55 -5.67 8.76
N THR A 368 -10.43 -4.97 8.87
CA THR A 368 -10.36 -3.51 8.77
C THR A 368 -10.39 -3.11 7.30
N VAL A 369 -11.23 -2.14 6.97
CA VAL A 369 -11.42 -1.63 5.61
C VAL A 369 -11.34 -0.11 5.67
N ALA A 370 -10.53 0.49 4.80
CA ALA A 370 -10.40 1.93 4.68
C ALA A 370 -10.75 2.38 3.26
N VAL A 371 -11.45 3.50 3.16
CA VAL A 371 -11.68 4.20 1.89
C VAL A 371 -11.24 5.63 2.04
N ILE A 372 -10.43 6.12 1.11
CA ILE A 372 -9.91 7.49 1.10
C ILE A 372 -10.21 8.15 -0.24
N TRP A 373 -10.50 9.46 -0.24
CA TRP A 373 -10.74 10.23 -1.46
C TRP A 373 -10.45 11.71 -1.25
N ALA A 374 -10.25 12.43 -2.36
CA ALA A 374 -10.18 13.89 -2.36
C ALA A 374 -11.53 14.50 -2.76
N ASP A 375 -11.87 15.64 -2.18
CA ASP A 375 -13.11 16.35 -2.44
C ASP A 375 -12.83 17.85 -2.61
N CYS A 376 -13.21 18.45 -3.73
CA CYS A 376 -12.89 19.85 -4.07
C CYS A 376 -14.18 20.63 -4.31
N PRO A 377 -14.93 20.93 -3.23
CA PRO A 377 -16.20 21.64 -3.32
C PRO A 377 -16.06 23.04 -3.96
N ASP A 378 -14.87 23.63 -3.90
CA ASP A 378 -14.55 24.95 -4.47
C ASP A 378 -13.93 24.88 -5.89
N GLY A 379 -13.94 23.70 -6.52
CA GLY A 379 -13.43 23.46 -7.87
C GLY A 379 -11.95 23.04 -7.92
N GLY A 380 -11.48 22.65 -9.11
CA GLY A 380 -10.18 22.01 -9.30
C GLY A 380 -8.96 22.83 -8.84
N THR A 381 -9.03 24.16 -8.87
CA THR A 381 -7.92 25.03 -8.44
C THR A 381 -8.08 25.63 -7.04
N GLY A 382 -9.20 25.32 -6.36
CA GLY A 382 -9.44 25.71 -4.97
C GLY A 382 -8.78 24.76 -3.97
N PRO A 383 -8.95 24.98 -2.66
CA PRO A 383 -8.55 24.01 -1.64
C PRO A 383 -9.30 22.68 -1.79
N TRP A 384 -8.59 21.57 -1.58
CA TRP A 384 -9.16 20.22 -1.64
C TRP A 384 -9.24 19.65 -0.22
N ASP A 385 -10.40 19.13 0.14
CA ASP A 385 -10.58 18.31 1.33
C ASP A 385 -10.04 16.90 1.06
N MET A 386 -9.55 16.25 2.11
CA MET A 386 -9.20 14.82 2.08
C MET A 386 -10.05 14.10 3.12
N ARG A 387 -10.78 13.06 2.72
CA ARG A 387 -11.71 12.34 3.58
C ARG A 387 -11.35 10.87 3.66
N ILE A 388 -11.60 10.27 4.82
CA ILE A 388 -11.42 8.85 5.06
C ILE A 388 -12.66 8.26 5.72
N ALA A 389 -13.04 7.05 5.30
CA ALA A 389 -14.04 6.23 5.95
C ALA A 389 -13.42 4.90 6.37
N LEU A 390 -13.59 4.51 7.64
CA LEU A 390 -13.06 3.27 8.20
C LEU A 390 -14.15 2.37 8.75
N SER A 391 -13.94 1.07 8.58
CA SER A 391 -14.68 -0.01 9.22
C SER A 391 -13.68 -0.97 9.88
N TYR A 392 -14.00 -1.46 11.08
CA TYR A 392 -13.23 -2.50 11.78
C TYR A 392 -13.96 -3.86 11.82
N ASP A 393 -15.06 -3.98 11.08
CA ASP A 393 -15.92 -5.17 11.11
C ASP A 393 -16.43 -5.57 9.72
N ARG A 394 -15.53 -5.53 8.73
CA ARG A 394 -15.79 -5.96 7.34
C ARG A 394 -16.93 -5.22 6.66
N GLY A 395 -17.00 -3.91 6.92
CA GLY A 395 -17.91 -2.96 6.30
C GLY A 395 -19.31 -2.95 6.90
N ILE A 396 -19.53 -3.52 8.09
CA ILE A 396 -20.84 -3.50 8.76
C ILE A 396 -21.09 -2.12 9.38
N ASN A 397 -20.10 -1.53 10.04
CA ASN A 397 -20.17 -0.20 10.63
C ASN A 397 -19.04 0.69 10.13
N TRP A 398 -19.37 1.91 9.71
CA TRP A 398 -18.43 2.87 9.17
C TRP A 398 -18.35 4.13 10.03
N SER A 399 -17.15 4.67 10.15
CA SER A 399 -16.87 6.02 10.66
C SER A 399 -16.19 6.83 9.56
N GLU A 400 -16.72 8.01 9.22
CA GLU A 400 -16.14 8.93 8.24
C GLU A 400 -15.77 10.24 8.91
N TRP A 401 -14.65 10.80 8.50
CA TRP A 401 -14.22 12.15 8.88
C TRP A 401 -13.21 12.71 7.88
N GLU A 402 -12.92 14.00 8.04
CA GLU A 402 -11.97 14.73 7.22
C GLU A 402 -10.58 14.73 7.86
N ILE A 403 -9.55 14.54 7.05
CA ILE A 403 -8.13 14.45 7.42
C ILE A 403 -7.26 15.45 6.64
N THR A 404 -7.88 16.52 6.13
CA THR A 404 -7.23 17.54 5.29
C THR A 404 -5.97 18.12 5.97
N PRO A 405 -4.78 17.99 5.36
CA PRO A 405 -3.50 18.41 5.95
C PRO A 405 -3.27 19.93 5.87
N PHE A 406 -3.78 20.59 4.84
CA PHE A 406 -3.57 22.02 4.58
C PHE A 406 -4.84 22.81 4.87
N GLU A 407 -4.72 23.97 5.52
CA GLU A 407 -5.84 24.92 5.59
C GLU A 407 -6.21 25.42 4.19
N ARG A 408 -5.20 25.56 3.31
CA ARG A 408 -5.35 25.95 1.91
C ARG A 408 -4.31 25.24 1.06
N GLY A 409 -4.74 24.30 0.25
CA GLY A 409 -3.85 23.54 -0.61
C GLY A 409 -4.58 22.43 -1.33
N MET A 410 -3.82 21.62 -2.04
CA MET A 410 -4.32 20.52 -2.85
C MET A 410 -3.72 19.21 -2.38
N ASN A 411 -4.56 18.17 -2.34
CA ASN A 411 -4.24 16.85 -1.82
C ASN A 411 -4.60 15.83 -2.91
N MET A 412 -3.76 15.77 -3.93
CA MET A 412 -4.01 14.96 -5.11
C MET A 412 -3.67 13.51 -4.85
N TYR A 413 -4.53 12.63 -5.35
CA TYR A 413 -4.36 11.19 -5.30
C TYR A 413 -4.06 10.62 -3.90
N PRO A 414 -4.96 10.78 -2.91
CA PRO A 414 -4.74 10.16 -1.63
C PRO A 414 -4.85 8.64 -1.75
N PHE A 415 -3.84 7.93 -1.27
CA PHE A 415 -3.79 6.48 -1.21
C PHE A 415 -3.69 6.02 0.25
N VAL A 416 -4.32 4.90 0.57
CA VAL A 416 -4.32 4.32 1.92
C VAL A 416 -3.69 2.93 1.86
N SER A 417 -2.96 2.51 2.90
CA SER A 417 -2.52 1.13 3.10
C SER A 417 -2.76 0.68 4.53
N ILE A 418 -3.09 -0.59 4.73
CA ILE A 418 -3.47 -1.15 6.03
C ILE A 418 -2.67 -2.41 6.32
N SER A 419 -2.06 -2.48 7.50
CA SER A 419 -1.41 -3.71 8.00
C SER A 419 -2.36 -4.56 8.84
N ASP A 420 -2.01 -5.81 9.12
CA ASP A 420 -2.81 -6.71 9.96
C ASP A 420 -2.83 -6.31 11.45
N ASN A 421 -1.94 -5.39 11.85
CA ASN A 421 -1.92 -4.79 13.19
C ASN A 421 -2.70 -3.46 13.24
N ASP A 422 -3.51 -3.16 12.22
CA ASP A 422 -4.28 -1.92 12.08
C ASP A 422 -3.42 -0.64 12.07
N VAL A 423 -2.14 -0.74 11.67
CA VAL A 423 -1.40 0.44 11.21
C VAL A 423 -2.01 0.86 9.88
N ILE A 424 -2.51 2.09 9.81
CA ILE A 424 -3.06 2.71 8.61
C ILE A 424 -2.15 3.84 8.19
N SER A 425 -1.60 3.75 7.00
CA SER A 425 -0.81 4.79 6.36
C SER A 425 -1.62 5.49 5.28
N VAL A 426 -1.45 6.79 5.16
CA VAL A 426 -1.99 7.61 4.08
C VAL A 426 -0.86 8.36 3.42
N ALA A 427 -0.80 8.32 2.10
CA ALA A 427 0.11 9.11 1.29
C ALA A 427 -0.67 9.91 0.24
N PHE A 428 -0.11 11.02 -0.23
CA PHE A 428 -0.72 11.85 -1.29
C PHE A 428 0.32 12.79 -1.91
N TYR A 429 0.00 13.31 -3.10
CA TYR A 429 0.71 14.45 -3.68
C TYR A 429 0.13 15.75 -3.13
N GLY A 430 0.96 16.51 -2.42
CA GLY A 430 0.55 17.72 -1.72
C GLY A 430 1.12 18.99 -2.34
N LEU A 431 0.27 20.00 -2.50
CA LEU A 431 0.68 21.37 -2.80
C LEU A 431 0.04 22.32 -1.79
N ASP A 432 0.87 22.86 -0.90
CA ASP A 432 0.47 23.88 0.07
C ASP A 432 0.45 25.26 -0.60
N PHE A 433 -0.65 26.01 -0.48
CA PHE A 433 -0.73 27.36 -1.02
C PHE A 433 0.07 28.38 -0.20
N ASP A 434 0.45 28.07 1.04
CA ASP A 434 1.24 28.98 1.88
C ASP A 434 2.76 28.83 1.69
N GLN A 435 3.19 27.93 0.80
CA GLN A 435 4.60 27.69 0.53
C GLN A 435 5.33 28.95 0.03
N ASN A 436 6.59 29.10 0.46
CA ASN A 436 7.55 30.09 -0.06
C ASN A 436 7.10 31.58 0.00
N GLY A 437 6.07 31.91 0.80
CA GLY A 437 5.49 33.26 0.83
C GLY A 437 4.93 33.70 -0.54
N SER A 438 4.54 32.73 -1.36
CA SER A 438 3.98 32.91 -2.70
C SER A 438 2.56 33.51 -2.67
N GLU A 439 2.05 33.90 -3.83
CA GLU A 439 0.65 34.31 -3.95
C GLU A 439 -0.27 33.16 -3.58
N ASP A 440 -1.46 33.48 -3.06
CA ASP A 440 -2.44 32.46 -2.69
C ASP A 440 -3.01 31.73 -3.91
N GLY A 441 -3.34 30.45 -3.75
CA GLY A 441 -3.92 29.60 -4.80
C GLY A 441 -2.89 28.79 -5.61
N TYR A 442 -3.38 28.19 -6.70
CA TYR A 442 -2.58 27.44 -7.66
C TYR A 442 -1.85 28.38 -8.62
N THR A 443 -0.60 28.72 -8.30
CA THR A 443 0.21 29.71 -9.05
C THR A 443 1.56 29.15 -9.45
N ALA A 444 2.12 29.65 -10.55
CA ALA A 444 3.41 29.21 -11.06
C ALA A 444 4.55 29.36 -10.05
N GLY A 445 5.47 28.39 -10.04
CA GLY A 445 6.61 28.33 -9.13
C GLY A 445 6.32 27.66 -7.78
N LYS A 446 5.10 27.17 -7.56
CA LYS A 446 4.76 26.32 -6.41
C LYS A 446 5.19 24.88 -6.67
N GLU A 447 5.71 24.23 -5.64
CA GLU A 447 6.25 22.88 -5.71
C GLU A 447 5.23 21.88 -5.15
N TRP A 448 5.09 20.76 -5.84
CA TRP A 448 4.39 19.56 -5.36
C TRP A 448 5.37 18.64 -4.64
N PHE A 449 4.94 18.02 -3.55
CA PHE A 449 5.73 17.05 -2.79
C PHE A 449 4.93 15.77 -2.51
N LEU A 450 5.64 14.66 -2.31
CA LEU A 450 5.05 13.44 -1.77
C LEU A 450 4.93 13.59 -0.25
N TYR A 451 3.73 13.40 0.30
CA TYR A 451 3.48 13.38 1.75
C TYR A 451 3.06 11.98 2.19
N ALA A 452 3.40 11.62 3.43
CA ALA A 452 2.90 10.42 4.09
C ALA A 452 2.73 10.63 5.61
N GLY A 453 1.79 9.89 6.20
CA GLY A 453 1.51 9.86 7.63
C GLY A 453 0.90 8.51 8.03
N ALA A 454 1.08 8.07 9.28
CA ALA A 454 0.55 6.79 9.74
C ALA A 454 0.04 6.83 11.18
N LEU A 455 -1.07 6.13 11.42
CA LEU A 455 -1.68 5.96 12.73
C LEU A 455 -1.87 4.47 13.06
N LEU A 456 -1.79 4.11 14.34
CA LEU A 456 -2.22 2.81 14.85
C LEU A 456 -3.71 2.86 15.23
N ALA A 457 -4.51 1.95 14.65
CA ALA A 457 -5.94 1.78 14.89
C ALA A 457 -6.74 3.10 14.99
N PRO A 458 -6.64 3.98 13.98
CA PRO A 458 -7.20 5.32 14.02
C PRO A 458 -8.72 5.36 14.27
N GLN A 459 -9.14 6.33 15.08
CA GLN A 459 -10.53 6.59 15.40
C GLN A 459 -10.98 7.92 14.79
N ALA A 460 -12.30 8.09 14.71
CA ALA A 460 -12.88 9.29 14.13
C ALA A 460 -12.39 10.57 14.83
N ASN A 461 -11.88 11.52 14.03
CA ASN A 461 -11.27 12.78 14.46
C ASN A 461 -9.90 12.68 15.13
N ASP A 462 -9.20 11.54 15.01
CA ASP A 462 -7.77 11.50 15.31
C ASP A 462 -6.99 12.47 14.41
N SER A 463 -5.93 13.05 14.97
CA SER A 463 -5.07 13.98 14.24
C SER A 463 -3.97 13.22 13.52
N TRP A 464 -3.78 13.54 12.25
CA TRP A 464 -2.72 13.00 11.41
C TRP A 464 -1.52 13.93 11.42
N ASP A 465 -0.32 13.36 11.50
CA ASP A 465 0.94 14.09 11.32
C ASP A 465 1.54 13.66 9.98
N PHE A 466 1.40 14.52 8.97
CA PHE A 466 1.91 14.28 7.63
C PHE A 466 3.27 14.94 7.45
N SER A 467 4.17 14.21 6.80
CA SER A 467 5.53 14.66 6.54
C SER A 467 5.91 14.41 5.09
N ILE A 468 6.82 15.24 4.57
CA ILE A 468 7.35 15.10 3.21
C ILE A 468 8.20 13.83 3.14
N ALA A 469 7.78 12.88 2.30
CA ALA A 469 8.44 11.59 2.11
C ALA A 469 9.66 11.69 1.19
N ASP A 470 9.63 12.60 0.20
CA ASP A 470 10.74 12.94 -0.66
C ASP A 470 10.99 14.45 -0.66
N PRO A 471 12.15 14.93 -0.17
CA PRO A 471 12.44 16.37 -0.13
C PRO A 471 12.66 16.99 -1.51
N ALA A 472 12.81 16.18 -2.58
CA ALA A 472 12.87 16.70 -3.93
C ALA A 472 11.44 17.04 -4.41
N PRO A 473 11.20 18.24 -4.96
CA PRO A 473 9.94 18.56 -5.62
C PRO A 473 9.61 17.54 -6.70
N LEU A 474 8.38 17.06 -6.70
CA LEU A 474 7.87 16.16 -7.73
C LEU A 474 7.57 16.91 -9.02
N HIS A 475 7.06 18.14 -8.88
CA HIS A 475 6.71 19.03 -9.97
C HIS A 475 6.75 20.48 -9.49
N THR A 476 6.93 21.42 -10.42
CA THR A 476 6.77 22.85 -10.16
C THR A 476 5.74 23.43 -11.10
N VAL A 477 4.67 24.01 -10.55
CA VAL A 477 3.58 24.60 -11.33
C VAL A 477 4.13 25.57 -12.36
N THR A 478 3.76 25.37 -13.61
CA THR A 478 4.17 26.18 -14.75
C THR A 478 3.22 27.36 -14.96
N SER A 479 3.66 28.35 -15.73
CA SER A 479 2.77 29.46 -16.12
C SER A 479 1.62 29.02 -17.03
N TYR A 480 1.79 27.91 -17.75
CA TYR A 480 0.75 27.33 -18.59
C TYR A 480 -0.36 26.73 -17.72
N GLU A 481 0.01 25.89 -16.75
CA GLU A 481 -0.91 25.24 -15.83
C GLU A 481 -1.71 26.27 -15.03
N GLU A 482 -1.05 27.28 -14.46
CA GLU A 482 -1.74 28.38 -13.77
C GLU A 482 -2.75 29.09 -14.69
N SER A 483 -2.37 29.38 -15.94
CA SER A 483 -3.22 30.12 -16.88
C SER A 483 -4.43 29.32 -17.37
N ASN A 484 -4.33 28.00 -17.39
CA ASN A 484 -5.39 27.10 -17.83
C ASN A 484 -6.17 26.45 -16.67
N GLY A 485 -5.69 26.61 -15.43
CA GLY A 485 -6.23 25.91 -14.27
C GLY A 485 -6.04 24.40 -14.38
N ASP A 486 -4.93 23.98 -14.99
CA ASP A 486 -4.57 22.58 -15.18
C ASP A 486 -3.81 22.09 -13.96
N THR A 487 -4.47 21.26 -13.18
CA THR A 487 -3.92 20.73 -11.92
C THR A 487 -3.45 19.28 -12.06
N HIS A 488 -3.47 18.75 -13.29
CA HIS A 488 -3.13 17.37 -13.61
C HIS A 488 -1.61 17.18 -13.84
N ALA A 489 -0.81 17.82 -12.99
CA ALA A 489 0.63 17.93 -13.20
C ALA A 489 1.40 16.61 -13.05
N LEU A 490 0.96 15.74 -12.14
CA LEU A 490 1.65 14.47 -11.83
C LEU A 490 0.95 13.26 -12.43
N HIS A 491 0.16 13.47 -13.50
CA HIS A 491 -0.65 12.44 -14.16
C HIS A 491 -1.51 11.66 -13.14
N ASP A 492 -2.07 10.51 -13.51
CA ASP A 492 -3.21 9.93 -12.78
C ASP A 492 -2.88 9.52 -11.32
N PHE A 493 -1.81 8.77 -11.03
CA PHE A 493 -1.63 8.19 -9.69
C PHE A 493 -0.22 7.71 -9.26
N PHE A 494 -0.17 7.19 -8.03
CA PHE A 494 0.94 6.43 -7.42
C PHE A 494 0.39 5.42 -6.41
N GLU A 495 1.16 4.42 -5.98
CA GLU A 495 0.66 3.41 -5.04
C GLU A 495 1.55 3.21 -3.82
N THR A 496 0.92 2.77 -2.72
CA THR A 496 1.61 2.39 -1.50
C THR A 496 1.26 0.98 -1.06
N VAL A 497 2.22 0.30 -0.43
CA VAL A 497 2.01 -1.01 0.19
C VAL A 497 2.67 -1.06 1.56
N ILE A 498 2.00 -1.66 2.54
CA ILE A 498 2.50 -1.79 3.91
C ILE A 498 2.71 -3.26 4.25
N SER A 499 3.78 -3.57 4.99
CA SER A 499 4.00 -4.93 5.47
C SER A 499 2.90 -5.37 6.44
N ALA A 500 2.59 -6.67 6.47
CA ALA A 500 1.56 -7.23 7.35
C ALA A 500 1.77 -6.86 8.83
N ASP A 501 3.02 -6.76 9.27
CA ASP A 501 3.36 -6.35 10.65
C ASP A 501 3.27 -4.83 10.91
N GLY A 502 3.06 -4.03 9.87
CA GLY A 502 2.95 -2.58 9.92
C GLY A 502 4.29 -1.85 10.06
N SER A 503 5.42 -2.54 10.02
CA SER A 503 6.73 -1.94 10.30
C SER A 503 7.39 -1.26 9.09
N ARG A 504 6.91 -1.53 7.87
CA ARG A 504 7.49 -1.03 6.62
C ARG A 504 6.41 -0.58 5.65
N LEU A 505 6.63 0.56 5.02
CA LEU A 505 5.80 1.09 3.95
C LEU A 505 6.68 1.31 2.71
N GLY A 506 6.20 0.88 1.55
CA GLY A 506 6.76 1.21 0.25
C GLY A 506 5.86 2.19 -0.47
N ILE A 507 6.45 3.15 -1.19
CA ILE A 507 5.71 4.10 -2.03
C ILE A 507 6.40 4.14 -3.39
N ALA A 508 5.67 3.80 -4.46
CA ALA A 508 6.12 3.93 -5.85
C ALA A 508 5.38 5.11 -6.47
N TYR A 509 6.11 6.07 -7.05
CA TYR A 509 5.59 7.38 -7.46
C TYR A 509 6.38 7.97 -8.62
N GLN A 510 5.93 9.09 -9.18
CA GLN A 510 6.63 9.78 -10.26
C GLN A 510 7.23 11.12 -9.84
N GLN A 511 8.29 11.52 -10.55
CA GLN A 511 8.89 12.84 -10.47
C GLN A 511 9.07 13.40 -11.89
N ASN A 512 8.55 14.61 -12.12
CA ASN A 512 8.67 15.34 -13.38
C ASN A 512 9.99 16.13 -13.40
N ILE A 513 10.81 15.91 -14.42
CA ILE A 513 12.13 16.54 -14.56
C ILE A 513 12.32 17.01 -16.00
N GLY A 514 12.66 18.29 -16.16
CA GLY A 514 12.99 18.84 -17.48
C GLY A 514 11.81 18.86 -18.44
N LEU A 515 12.00 19.44 -19.63
CA LEU A 515 10.95 19.47 -20.64
C LEU A 515 10.96 18.17 -21.43
N HIS A 516 9.76 17.69 -21.76
CA HIS A 516 9.58 16.56 -22.67
C HIS A 516 10.00 16.96 -24.10
N PRO A 517 10.91 16.22 -24.76
CA PRO A 517 11.43 16.60 -26.07
C PRO A 517 10.41 16.48 -27.22
N PHE A 518 9.36 15.68 -27.03
CA PHE A 518 8.34 15.39 -28.06
C PHE A 518 6.92 15.82 -27.69
N GLU A 519 6.72 16.44 -26.53
CA GLU A 519 5.43 16.94 -26.06
C GLU A 519 5.61 18.38 -25.64
N ASP A 520 4.85 19.28 -26.26
CA ASP A 520 4.87 20.69 -25.90
C ASP A 520 4.22 20.84 -24.51
N GLU A 521 4.88 21.59 -23.61
CA GLU A 521 4.35 21.96 -22.29
C GLU A 521 4.22 20.80 -21.27
N GLU A 522 4.81 19.63 -21.57
CA GLU A 522 4.92 18.48 -20.65
C GLU A 522 6.37 18.29 -20.17
N GLU A 523 6.54 17.59 -19.05
CA GLU A 523 7.83 17.20 -18.50
C GLU A 523 8.17 15.71 -18.72
N GLN A 524 9.44 15.35 -18.50
CA GLN A 524 9.86 13.95 -18.50
C GLN A 524 9.51 13.31 -17.15
N ARG A 525 8.74 12.22 -17.18
CA ARG A 525 8.14 11.59 -16.00
C ARG A 525 9.00 10.40 -15.56
N TYR A 526 9.70 10.51 -14.44
CA TYR A 526 10.60 9.47 -13.94
C TYR A 526 9.97 8.69 -12.79
N ILE A 527 10.04 7.36 -12.84
CA ILE A 527 9.51 6.51 -11.76
C ILE A 527 10.52 6.41 -10.62
N LYS A 528 10.03 6.55 -9.40
CA LYS A 528 10.78 6.49 -8.15
C LYS A 528 10.13 5.57 -7.14
N PHE A 529 10.94 5.15 -6.18
CA PHE A 529 10.49 4.39 -5.03
C PHE A 529 11.13 4.94 -3.76
N VAL A 530 10.36 5.00 -2.67
CA VAL A 530 10.87 5.25 -1.33
C VAL A 530 10.38 4.17 -0.37
N SER A 531 11.31 3.64 0.42
CA SER A 531 11.04 2.72 1.52
C SER A 531 11.03 3.49 2.83
N VAL A 532 10.03 3.22 3.67
CA VAL A 532 9.77 3.93 4.91
C VAL A 532 9.72 2.93 6.06
N ASN A 533 10.48 3.20 7.11
CA ASN A 533 10.37 2.45 8.36
C ASN A 533 9.36 3.13 9.27
N ILE A 534 8.43 2.34 9.83
CA ILE A 534 7.40 2.81 10.77
C ILE A 534 7.80 2.34 12.16
N SER A 535 7.83 3.27 13.12
CA SER A 535 8.17 2.99 14.51
C SER A 535 7.14 3.56 15.49
N GLY A 536 7.17 3.09 16.74
CA GLY A 536 6.15 3.43 17.77
C GLY A 536 5.07 2.35 17.98
N ILE A 537 5.11 1.25 17.23
CA ILE A 537 4.11 0.16 17.29
C ILE A 537 4.17 -0.63 18.62
N PHE A 538 5.29 -0.56 19.38
CA PHE A 538 5.57 -1.45 20.53
C PHE A 538 5.70 -0.77 21.91
N ASP A 539 5.18 0.43 22.13
CA ASP A 539 5.32 1.09 23.45
C ASP A 539 4.25 0.70 24.50
N VAL A 540 3.36 -0.27 24.23
CA VAL A 540 2.22 -0.58 25.12
C VAL A 540 2.35 -1.89 25.94
N GLU A 541 3.36 -2.76 25.70
CA GLU A 541 3.46 -4.07 26.40
C GLU A 541 4.74 -4.32 27.23
N SER A 542 5.43 -3.28 27.75
CA SER A 542 6.59 -3.51 28.65
C SER A 542 6.40 -3.14 30.13
N ASP A 543 5.26 -2.57 30.53
CA ASP A 543 5.03 -2.12 31.93
C ASP A 543 4.45 -3.18 32.89
N PHE A 544 4.25 -4.43 32.44
CA PHE A 544 3.79 -5.55 33.28
C PHE A 544 4.82 -6.66 33.49
N ALA A 545 6.09 -6.29 33.65
CA ALA A 545 7.07 -7.19 34.26
C ALA A 545 8.07 -6.42 35.10
N ILE A 546 7.79 -6.31 36.40
CA ILE A 546 8.69 -6.51 37.55
C ILE A 546 8.00 -5.90 38.78
N ASP A 547 7.35 -6.73 39.61
CA ASP A 547 7.70 -6.79 41.03
C ASP A 547 7.14 -8.04 41.74
N GLY A 548 8.00 -8.69 42.53
CA GLY A 548 7.61 -9.37 43.77
C GLY A 548 6.93 -10.75 43.74
N ALA A 549 7.71 -11.83 43.59
CA ALA A 549 7.46 -13.07 44.35
C ALA A 549 8.76 -13.84 44.63
N VAL A 550 9.52 -13.35 45.61
CA VAL A 550 10.42 -14.21 46.37
C VAL A 550 9.59 -14.85 47.47
N ASP A 551 9.28 -16.14 47.35
CA ASP A 551 9.12 -16.96 48.54
C ASP A 551 9.86 -18.29 48.39
N SER A 552 10.69 -18.52 49.39
CA SER A 552 11.62 -19.63 49.52
C SER A 552 11.00 -20.68 50.42
N THR A 553 10.73 -21.88 49.89
CA THR A 553 10.62 -23.08 50.74
C THR A 553 11.38 -24.24 50.15
N PHE A 554 12.42 -24.62 50.91
CA PHE A 554 13.12 -25.89 50.90
C PHE A 554 12.17 -27.12 50.82
N ALA A 555 12.50 -28.07 49.95
CA ALA A 555 12.64 -29.49 50.31
C ALA A 555 13.35 -30.26 49.18
N SER A 556 14.22 -31.17 49.60
CA SER A 556 15.17 -31.95 48.82
C SER A 556 14.58 -33.14 48.07
N ASP A 557 15.45 -33.72 47.22
CA ASP A 557 15.46 -35.07 46.64
C ASP A 557 15.20 -35.01 45.12
N GLY A 558 16.15 -35.23 44.20
CA GLY A 558 17.40 -35.96 44.24
C GLY A 558 17.36 -37.02 43.14
N PHE A 559 17.92 -36.75 41.95
CA PHE A 559 18.42 -37.79 41.04
C PHE A 559 19.38 -37.18 40.02
N ALA A 560 20.62 -37.67 40.04
CA ALA A 560 21.70 -37.32 39.12
C ALA A 560 21.86 -38.43 38.08
N VAL A 561 22.08 -38.08 36.80
CA VAL A 561 22.88 -38.89 35.86
C VAL A 561 23.61 -37.97 34.86
N THR A 562 24.87 -37.72 35.19
CA THR A 562 26.12 -37.56 34.39
C THR A 562 26.11 -37.15 32.90
N ASP A 563 26.90 -36.09 32.65
CA ASP A 563 27.63 -35.74 31.42
C ASP A 563 28.55 -36.86 30.89
N SER A 564 28.70 -36.94 29.56
CA SER A 564 30.01 -37.16 28.92
C SER A 564 30.04 -36.78 27.42
N GLU A 565 30.92 -35.81 27.10
CA GLU A 565 31.80 -35.69 25.91
C GLU A 565 31.20 -35.36 24.53
N ARG A 566 31.39 -34.13 24.00
CA ARG A 566 32.56 -33.55 23.27
C ARG A 566 32.75 -34.00 21.80
N SER A 567 32.38 -33.08 20.90
CA SER A 567 33.09 -32.56 19.70
C SER A 567 34.01 -33.48 18.86
N LEU A 568 33.86 -33.47 17.51
CA LEU A 568 34.87 -32.99 16.53
C LEU A 568 34.48 -33.25 15.05
N PHE A 569 34.45 -32.17 14.26
CA PHE A 569 34.95 -31.97 12.87
C PHE A 569 34.48 -32.76 11.61
N CYS A 570 33.95 -31.96 10.67
CA CYS A 570 34.26 -31.77 9.23
C CYS A 570 34.57 -32.91 8.24
N SER A 571 33.92 -32.72 7.07
CA SER A 571 34.39 -32.84 5.67
C SER A 571 34.04 -34.08 4.83
N SER A 572 33.49 -33.78 3.64
CA SER A 572 33.17 -34.66 2.51
C SER A 572 34.40 -35.32 1.87
N PRO A 573 34.21 -36.33 1.00
CA PRO A 573 34.59 -36.12 -0.40
C PRO A 573 33.75 -36.86 -1.48
N ALA A 574 33.63 -36.18 -2.62
CA ALA A 574 33.84 -36.60 -4.02
C ALA A 574 33.37 -37.97 -4.57
N VAL A 575 32.50 -37.88 -5.59
CA VAL A 575 32.52 -38.48 -6.93
C VAL A 575 33.41 -39.71 -7.19
N GLN A 576 32.76 -40.83 -7.59
CA GLN A 576 33.35 -41.84 -8.48
C GLN A 576 32.33 -42.30 -9.54
N THR A 577 32.71 -42.13 -10.80
CA THR A 577 32.07 -42.65 -12.02
C THR A 577 32.59 -44.06 -12.34
N TRP A 578 31.73 -45.02 -12.71
CA TRP A 578 32.10 -46.17 -13.59
C TRP A 578 30.86 -46.80 -14.27
N ASN A 579 30.76 -46.60 -15.59
CA ASN A 579 30.38 -47.49 -16.70
C ASN A 579 29.27 -48.59 -16.60
N SER A 580 28.22 -48.34 -17.39
CA SER A 580 27.62 -49.18 -18.46
C SER A 580 27.24 -50.65 -18.21
N ILE A 581 25.94 -50.96 -18.37
CA ILE A 581 25.39 -52.08 -19.16
C ILE A 581 23.96 -51.71 -19.61
N THR A 582 23.70 -51.87 -20.92
CA THR A 582 22.40 -51.71 -21.57
C THR A 582 21.64 -53.06 -21.58
N LEU A 583 20.31 -53.07 -21.37
CA LEU A 583 19.31 -53.70 -22.27
C LEU A 583 17.88 -53.77 -21.65
N ARG A 584 16.92 -53.29 -22.47
CA ARG A 584 15.50 -53.72 -22.67
C ARG A 584 14.37 -53.26 -21.72
N SER A 585 13.69 -52.20 -22.17
CA SER A 585 12.27 -52.09 -22.57
C SER A 585 11.10 -52.68 -21.72
N VAL A 586 10.27 -51.74 -21.19
CA VAL A 586 8.77 -51.59 -21.30
C VAL A 586 7.85 -52.59 -20.53
N PRO A 587 6.62 -52.24 -20.02
CA PRO A 587 6.03 -50.98 -19.50
C PRO A 587 5.25 -51.12 -18.15
N ALA A 588 4.85 -49.95 -17.62
CA ALA A 588 3.63 -49.57 -16.87
C ALA A 588 2.81 -50.61 -16.07
N ARG A 589 2.53 -50.27 -14.80
CA ARG A 589 1.24 -50.51 -14.11
C ARG A 589 0.99 -49.49 -12.99
N ARG A 590 -0.18 -48.85 -13.07
CA ARG A 590 -0.87 -48.09 -12.02
C ARG A 590 -1.26 -48.97 -10.81
N PHE A 591 -1.53 -48.30 -9.68
CA PHE A 591 -2.47 -48.55 -8.56
C PHE A 591 -1.77 -48.10 -7.27
N CYS A 592 -2.27 -47.19 -6.43
CA CYS A 592 -3.60 -46.58 -6.29
C CYS A 592 -3.53 -45.06 -6.40
#